data_AF-A0A486XIW7-F1
#
_entry.id   AF-A0A486XIW7-F1
#
_cell.length_a   1.000
_cell.length_b   1.000
_cell.length_c   1.000
_cell.angle_alpha   90.00
_cell.angle_beta   90.00
_cell.angle_gamma   90.00
#
_symmetry.space_group_name_H-M   'P 1'
#
loop_
_entity.id
_entity.type
_entity.pdbx_description
1 polymer ?
#
loop_
_entity_poly.entity_id
_entity_poly.type
_entity_poly.pdbx_seq_one_letter_code
_entity_poly.pdbx_strand_id
1 'polypeptide(L)'
;MKKINEYDKRQLKLMYESLISFEKSHIELNSLVGNLEFLLSAMESVEADWEEKFLKEVTTLETINAIKIIKESGEEAPEINNNKSKKLINNSLTTLKSLIEKELMNKHQRQL
;
A
#
# COMPACT_ATOMS: atom_id res chain seq x y z
N MET A 1 -22.24 -5.43 8.79
CA MET A 1 -21.11 -4.68 8.21
C MET A 1 -21.29 -3.20 8.51
N LYS A 2 -20.30 -2.59 9.18
CA LYS A 2 -20.31 -1.19 9.63
C LYS A 2 -20.03 -0.26 8.45
N LYS A 3 -20.77 0.85 8.35
CA LYS A 3 -20.44 1.94 7.42
C LYS A 3 -19.05 2.48 7.78
N ILE A 4 -18.21 2.78 6.78
CA ILE A 4 -16.90 3.40 7.03
C ILE A 4 -17.12 4.75 7.70
N ASN A 5 -16.38 5.05 8.77
CA ASN A 5 -16.41 6.39 9.34
C ASN A 5 -15.67 7.36 8.38
N GLU A 6 -15.93 8.67 8.51
CA GLU A 6 -15.30 9.65 7.60
C GLU A 6 -13.78 9.77 7.83
N TYR A 7 -13.28 9.38 9.01
CA TYR A 7 -11.86 9.39 9.32
C TYR A 7 -11.10 8.30 8.54
N ASP A 8 -11.54 7.05 8.59
CA ASP A 8 -11.00 5.90 7.84
C ASP A 8 -11.11 6.13 6.33
N LYS A 9 -12.22 6.71 5.88
CA LYS A 9 -12.40 7.11 4.48
C LYS A 9 -11.35 8.15 4.05
N ARG A 10 -10.98 9.09 4.94
CA ARG A 10 -9.88 10.03 4.68
C ARG A 10 -8.54 9.30 4.62
N GLN A 11 -8.28 8.35 5.52
CA GLN A 11 -7.05 7.56 5.48
C GLN A 11 -6.91 6.78 4.16
N LEU A 12 -7.97 6.09 3.73
CA LEU A 12 -8.00 5.38 2.45
C LEU A 12 -7.73 6.31 1.25
N LYS A 13 -8.26 7.52 1.25
CA LYS A 13 -7.97 8.52 0.21
C LYS A 13 -6.49 8.93 0.22
N LEU A 14 -5.92 9.20 1.39
CA LEU A 14 -4.50 9.55 1.54
C LEU A 14 -3.58 8.40 1.10
N MET A 15 -3.97 7.15 1.36
CA MET A 15 -3.24 5.97 0.86
C MET A 15 -3.25 5.96 -0.68
N TYR A 16 -4.42 6.18 -1.29
CA TYR A 16 -4.56 6.23 -2.74
C TYR A 16 -3.72 7.36 -3.37
N GLU A 17 -3.75 8.55 -2.76
CA GLU A 17 -2.94 9.70 -3.17
C GLU A 17 -1.43 9.43 -3.05
N SER A 18 -1.02 8.68 -2.02
CA SER A 18 0.37 8.24 -1.86
C SER A 18 0.79 7.29 -2.99
N LEU A 19 -0.07 6.33 -3.37
CA LEU A 19 0.18 5.43 -4.49
C LEU A 19 0.34 6.21 -5.82
N ILE A 20 -0.53 7.17 -6.09
CA ILE A 20 -0.43 8.05 -7.26
C ILE A 20 0.87 8.87 -7.22
N SER A 21 1.22 9.42 -6.06
CA SER A 21 2.42 10.24 -5.89
C SER A 21 3.69 9.41 -6.17
N PHE A 22 3.72 8.16 -5.73
CA PHE A 22 4.81 7.24 -6.05
C PHE A 22 4.87 6.93 -7.55
N GLU A 23 3.74 6.61 -8.19
CA GLU A 23 3.68 6.35 -9.65
C GLU A 23 4.15 7.55 -10.47
N LYS A 24 3.90 8.77 -9.99
CA LYS A 24 4.38 10.03 -10.58
C LYS A 24 5.81 10.40 -10.18
N SER A 25 6.51 9.54 -9.45
CA SER A 25 7.87 9.78 -8.94
C SER A 25 7.99 11.03 -8.04
N HIS A 26 6.91 11.44 -7.39
CA HIS A 26 6.93 12.55 -6.42
C HIS A 26 7.43 12.12 -5.03
N ILE A 27 7.33 10.83 -4.71
CA ILE A 27 7.85 10.24 -3.47
C ILE A 27 8.62 8.97 -3.79
N GLU A 28 9.58 8.61 -2.93
CA GLU A 28 10.33 7.38 -3.04
C GLU A 28 9.58 6.18 -2.44
N LEU A 29 10.05 4.97 -2.75
CA LEU A 29 9.43 3.72 -2.28
C LEU A 29 9.41 3.64 -0.75
N ASN A 30 10.49 4.07 -0.09
CA ASN A 30 10.57 4.11 1.36
C ASN A 30 9.48 5.01 1.97
N SER A 31 9.29 6.20 1.39
CA SER A 31 8.23 7.13 1.82
C SER A 31 6.84 6.56 1.58
N LEU A 32 6.63 5.85 0.46
CA LEU A 32 5.35 5.18 0.19
C LEU A 32 5.04 4.14 1.25
N VAL A 33 5.98 3.23 1.55
CA VAL A 33 5.79 2.15 2.54
C VAL A 33 5.42 2.75 3.90
N GLY A 34 6.22 3.70 4.40
CA GLY A 34 5.96 4.34 5.69
C GLY A 34 4.61 5.07 5.72
N ASN A 35 4.21 5.74 4.64
CA ASN A 35 2.89 6.38 4.56
C ASN A 35 1.75 5.36 4.64
N LEU A 36 1.84 4.24 3.92
CA LEU A 36 0.78 3.21 3.91
C LEU A 36 0.60 2.57 5.29
N GLU A 37 1.70 2.23 5.97
CA GLU A 37 1.66 1.66 7.33
C GLU A 37 1.11 2.64 8.34
N PHE A 38 1.57 3.89 8.30
CA PHE A 38 1.09 4.94 9.19
C PHE A 38 -0.41 5.17 9.02
N LEU A 39 -0.87 5.33 7.78
CA LEU A 39 -2.29 5.55 7.50
C LEU A 39 -3.15 4.35 7.89
N LEU A 40 -2.64 3.12 7.72
CA LEU A 40 -3.35 1.90 8.11
C LEU A 40 -3.48 1.81 9.62
N SER A 41 -2.38 2.00 10.35
CA SER A 41 -2.39 1.96 11.82
C SER A 41 -3.26 3.06 12.44
N ALA A 42 -3.49 4.14 11.71
CA ALA A 42 -4.40 5.19 12.11
C ALA A 42 -5.88 4.79 11.98
N MET A 43 -6.25 3.83 11.12
CA MET A 43 -7.64 3.46 10.88
C MET A 43 -8.30 2.87 12.14
N GLU A 44 -9.53 3.28 12.43
CA GLU A 44 -10.30 2.85 13.59
C GLU A 44 -11.06 1.55 13.35
N SER A 45 -11.43 1.28 12.09
CA SER A 45 -12.30 0.16 11.73
C SER A 45 -11.91 -0.45 10.39
N VAL A 46 -10.99 -1.41 10.42
CA VAL A 46 -10.60 -2.22 9.26
C VAL A 46 -11.10 -3.66 9.40
N GLU A 47 -11.55 -4.28 8.31
CA GLU A 47 -11.88 -5.70 8.31
C GLU A 47 -10.59 -6.52 8.23
N ALA A 48 -10.41 -7.51 9.11
CA ALA A 48 -9.18 -8.29 9.22
C ALA A 48 -8.72 -8.91 7.89
N ASP A 49 -9.67 -9.48 7.12
CA ASP A 49 -9.39 -10.06 5.79
C ASP A 49 -8.92 -9.02 4.76
N TRP A 50 -9.34 -7.76 4.90
CA TRP A 50 -8.87 -6.67 4.05
C TRP A 50 -7.48 -6.21 4.49
N GLU A 51 -7.30 -6.04 5.80
CA GLU A 51 -6.03 -5.65 6.40
C GLU A 51 -4.91 -6.64 6.06
N GLU A 52 -5.15 -7.94 6.18
CA GLU A 52 -4.18 -8.98 5.82
C GLU A 52 -3.74 -8.87 4.36
N LYS A 53 -4.70 -8.70 3.44
CA LYS A 53 -4.41 -8.56 2.00
C LYS A 53 -3.64 -7.27 1.71
N PHE A 54 -4.00 -6.19 2.38
CA PHE A 54 -3.31 -4.91 2.23
C PHE A 54 -1.87 -5.01 2.74
N LEU A 55 -1.66 -5.51 3.96
CA LEU A 55 -0.35 -5.69 4.57
C LEU A 55 0.55 -6.60 3.73
N LYS A 56 0.02 -7.68 3.15
CA LYS A 56 0.80 -8.57 2.26
C LYS A 56 1.43 -7.82 1.08
N GLU A 57 0.70 -6.88 0.49
CA GLU A 57 1.22 -6.07 -0.61
C GLU A 57 2.21 -5.01 -0.11
N VAL A 58 1.94 -4.39 1.05
CA VAL A 58 2.89 -3.46 1.70
C VAL A 58 4.21 -4.15 2.03
N THR A 59 4.18 -5.34 2.64
CA THR A 59 5.39 -6.15 2.93
C THR A 59 6.15 -6.51 1.67
N THR A 60 5.46 -6.71 0.53
CA THR A 60 6.13 -6.94 -0.76
C THR A 60 6.92 -5.70 -1.19
N LEU A 61 6.34 -4.50 -1.05
CA LEU A 61 7.02 -3.23 -1.33
C LEU A 61 8.18 -2.97 -0.37
N GLU A 62 7.96 -3.21 0.92
CA GLU A 62 8.97 -3.08 1.99
C GLU A 62 10.16 -4.00 1.72
N THR A 63 9.93 -5.27 1.38
CA THR A 63 10.99 -6.23 1.06
C THR A 63 11.85 -5.76 -0.10
N ILE A 64 11.22 -5.24 -1.16
CA ILE A 64 11.95 -4.70 -2.32
C ILE A 64 12.77 -3.46 -1.94
N ASN A 65 12.20 -2.59 -1.10
CA ASN A 65 12.90 -1.41 -0.59
C ASN A 65 14.11 -1.80 0.28
N ALA A 66 13.95 -2.77 1.18
CA ALA A 66 15.03 -3.29 2.01
C ALA A 66 16.18 -3.87 1.17
N ILE A 67 15.86 -4.69 0.16
CA ILE A 67 16.87 -5.23 -0.76
C ILE A 67 17.62 -4.10 -1.50
N LYS A 68 16.92 -3.05 -1.93
CA LYS A 68 17.54 -1.89 -2.57
C LYS A 68 18.52 -1.19 -1.61
N ILE A 69 18.10 -0.93 -0.37
CA ILE A 69 18.92 -0.27 0.65
C ILE A 69 20.18 -1.08 0.97
N ILE A 70 20.05 -2.40 1.17
CA ILE A 70 21.20 -3.29 1.44
C ILE A 70 22.19 -3.28 0.27
N LYS A 71 21.71 -3.30 -0.98
CA LYS A 71 22.58 -3.19 -2.16
C LYS A 71 23.31 -1.84 -2.23
N GLU A 72 22.63 -0.75 -1.86
CA GLU A 72 23.21 0.59 -1.83
C GLU A 72 24.21 0.77 -0.68
N SER A 73 24.10 0.01 0.42
CA SER A 73 25.10 -0.03 1.50
C SER A 73 26.33 -0.88 1.17
N GLY A 74 26.31 -1.62 0.05
CA GLY A 74 27.39 -2.52 -0.36
C GLY A 74 27.37 -3.87 0.34
N GLU A 75 26.31 -4.18 1.07
CA GLU A 75 26.10 -5.47 1.73
C GLU A 75 25.51 -6.51 0.76
N GLU A 76 25.68 -7.79 1.12
CA GLU A 76 25.08 -8.89 0.36
C GLU A 76 23.56 -8.91 0.57
N ALA A 77 22.81 -8.82 -0.53
CA ALA A 77 21.35 -8.85 -0.53
C ALA A 77 20.84 -9.96 -1.45
N PRO A 78 19.63 -10.51 -1.20
CA PRO A 78 18.99 -11.45 -2.11
C PRO A 78 18.98 -10.95 -3.56
N GLU A 79 19.33 -11.83 -4.49
CA GLU A 79 19.35 -11.48 -5.90
C GLU A 79 17.93 -11.37 -6.44
N ILE A 80 17.46 -10.13 -6.57
CA ILE A 80 16.27 -9.80 -7.33
C ILE A 80 16.67 -9.00 -8.57
N ASN A 81 16.29 -9.52 -9.75
CA ASN A 81 16.53 -8.79 -10.99
C ASN A 81 15.57 -7.60 -11.11
N ASN A 82 16.03 -6.52 -11.74
CA ASN A 82 15.28 -5.26 -11.83
C ASN A 82 13.90 -5.42 -12.49
N ASN A 83 13.77 -6.31 -13.46
CA ASN A 83 12.49 -6.57 -14.14
C ASN A 83 11.47 -7.24 -13.20
N LYS A 84 11.93 -8.17 -12.35
CA LYS A 84 11.13 -8.85 -11.34
C LYS A 84 10.71 -7.87 -10.26
N SER A 85 11.61 -7.03 -9.76
CA SER A 85 11.28 -5.97 -8.81
C SER A 85 10.23 -5.01 -9.38
N LYS A 86 10.43 -4.51 -10.60
CA LYS A 86 9.47 -3.61 -11.25
C LYS A 86 8.11 -4.26 -11.44
N LYS A 87 8.07 -5.54 -11.82
CA LYS A 87 6.82 -6.30 -11.96
C LYS A 87 6.11 -6.47 -10.62
N LEU A 88 6.84 -6.81 -9.56
CA LEU A 88 6.26 -6.95 -8.22
C LEU A 88 5.71 -5.63 -7.70
N ILE A 89 6.47 -4.54 -7.82
CA ILE A 89 6.01 -3.19 -7.47
C ILE A 89 4.71 -2.86 -8.21
N ASN A 90 4.69 -2.99 -9.54
CA ASN A 90 3.50 -2.65 -10.33
C ASN A 90 2.28 -3.50 -9.96
N ASN A 91 2.48 -4.79 -9.69
CA ASN A 91 1.42 -5.68 -9.23
C ASN A 91 0.88 -5.22 -7.88
N SER A 92 1.75 -4.96 -6.90
CA SER A 92 1.34 -4.51 -5.57
C SER A 92 0.62 -3.17 -5.61
N LEU A 93 1.11 -2.19 -6.40
CA LEU A 93 0.41 -0.91 -6.59
C LEU A 93 -1.00 -1.10 -7.18
N THR A 94 -1.14 -1.98 -8.17
CA THR A 94 -2.43 -2.28 -8.79
C THR A 94 -3.39 -2.95 -7.79
N THR A 95 -2.90 -3.93 -7.03
CA THR A 95 -3.69 -4.62 -6.01
C THR A 95 -4.10 -3.66 -4.89
N LEU A 96 -3.18 -2.85 -4.37
CA LEU A 96 -3.45 -1.86 -3.32
C LEU A 96 -4.51 -0.85 -3.75
N LYS A 97 -4.39 -0.28 -4.97
CA LYS A 97 -5.42 0.62 -5.53
C LYS A 97 -6.79 -0.06 -5.60
N SER A 98 -6.84 -1.32 -6.09
CA SER A 98 -8.10 -2.07 -6.17
C SER A 98 -8.71 -2.36 -4.80
N LEU A 99 -7.89 -2.69 -3.80
CA LEU A 99 -8.35 -2.93 -2.43
C LEU A 99 -8.93 -1.67 -1.80
N ILE A 100 -8.25 -0.53 -1.95
CA ILE A 100 -8.71 0.77 -1.44
C ILE A 100 -10.02 1.19 -2.12
N GLU A 101 -10.10 1.11 -3.44
CA GLU A 101 -11.30 1.47 -4.21
C GLU A 101 -12.50 0.61 -3.81
N LYS A 102 -12.30 -0.71 -3.68
CA LYS A 102 -13.35 -1.63 -3.22
C LYS A 102 -13.80 -1.30 -1.81
N GLU A 103 -12.88 -0.97 -0.91
CA GLU A 103 -13.23 -0.63 0.48
C GLU A 103 -14.04 0.67 0.57
N LEU A 104 -13.70 1.66 -0.26
CA LEU A 104 -14.46 2.90 -0.42
C LEU A 104 -15.86 2.67 -1.01
N MET A 105 -15.99 1.73 -1.97
CA MET A 105 -17.25 1.41 -2.67
C MET A 105 -18.18 0.48 -1.88
N ASN A 106 -17.66 -0.58 -1.28
CA ASN A 106 -18.45 -1.59 -0.55
C ASN A 106 -19.20 -0.99 0.64
N LYS A 107 -18.65 0.06 1.23
CA LYS A 107 -19.25 0.76 2.38
C LYS A 107 -20.18 1.93 1.96
N HIS A 108 -20.40 2.14 0.66
CA HIS A 108 -21.36 3.10 0.09
C HIS A 108 -22.74 2.50 -0.28
N GLN A 109 -22.87 1.17 -0.45
CA GLN A 109 -24.07 0.55 -1.06
C GLN A 109 -25.23 0.18 -0.11
N ARG A 110 -25.51 0.95 0.97
CA ARG A 110 -26.77 0.78 1.72
C ARG A 110 -27.44 2.13 1.99
N GLN A 111 -27.94 2.73 0.93
CA GLN A 111 -29.00 3.74 0.95
C GLN A 111 -29.97 3.46 -0.19
N LEU A 112 -30.68 2.33 -0.13
CA LEU A 112 -31.98 2.12 -0.77
C LEU A 112 -32.80 1.22 0.14
#